data_AF-A0A834YWD7-F1
#
_entry.id   AF-A0A834YWD7-F1
#
_cell.length_a   1.000
_cell.length_b   1.000
_cell.length_c   1.000
_cell.angle_alpha   90.00
_cell.angle_beta   90.00
_cell.angle_gamma   90.00
#
_symmetry.space_group_name_H-M   'P 1'
#
loop_
_entity.id
_entity.type
_entity.pdbx_description
1 polymer ?
#
loop_
_entity_poly.entity_id
_entity_poly.type
_entity_poly.pdbx_seq_one_letter_code
_entity_poly.pdbx_strand_id
1 'polypeptide(L)'
;MRNPRTLCVNPNLFSEAIMKIIKMGFDPSSLMFAHGLRRLLGINKGIWEAKLAVYRSFGWSNAKILSLFRKLPMCMGALEKKISIALDFFMNKLNWTPVDISKYPTTLFLSLEKRTMPRCSVFEVLLSKGLMKKAGMGKALKVSEDVFLKKYVVKYEEDLPQLLKPSLTVNYLINSCGLSPESALRAAQYPTILLLSLEKRTMPRCSVIEVLLSKGLMKKGQMGNALMKAEDVFLKNYVIKYEEDLTQLLMIYQSKMGVL
;
A
#
# COMPACT_ATOMS: atom_id res chain seq x y z
N MET A 1 21.92 0.65 10.88
CA MET A 1 22.42 0.43 9.49
C MET A 1 21.76 -0.82 8.91
N ARG A 2 21.22 -0.81 7.69
CA ARG A 2 20.41 -1.91 7.12
C ARG A 2 21.02 -2.66 5.90
N ASN A 3 22.32 -2.50 5.61
CA ASN A 3 23.05 -3.38 4.69
C ASN A 3 24.58 -3.27 4.91
N PRO A 4 25.23 -4.24 5.56
CA PRO A 4 26.67 -4.16 5.88
C PRO A 4 27.58 -4.16 4.65
N ARG A 5 27.15 -4.70 3.51
CA ARG A 5 27.99 -4.89 2.32
C ARG A 5 28.42 -3.58 1.65
N THR A 6 27.72 -2.48 1.89
CA THR A 6 28.13 -1.17 1.34
C THR A 6 29.38 -0.60 1.99
N LEU A 7 29.79 -1.12 3.15
CA LEU A 7 31.04 -0.75 3.82
C LEU A 7 32.23 -1.61 3.37
N CYS A 8 31.97 -2.69 2.63
CA CYS A 8 33.00 -3.60 2.10
C CYS A 8 33.35 -3.32 0.64
N VAL A 9 32.97 -2.14 0.11
CA VAL A 9 33.27 -1.76 -1.27
C VAL A 9 34.70 -1.23 -1.34
N ASN A 10 35.44 -1.62 -2.38
CA ASN A 10 36.77 -1.08 -2.67
C ASN A 10 36.76 0.47 -2.62
N PRO A 11 37.70 1.12 -1.90
CA PRO A 11 37.76 2.57 -1.77
C PRO A 11 37.68 3.35 -3.09
N ASN A 12 38.29 2.83 -4.16
CA ASN A 12 38.27 3.47 -5.48
C ASN A 12 36.85 3.47 -6.08
N LEU A 13 36.16 2.33 -6.02
CA LEU A 13 34.77 2.22 -6.48
C LEU A 13 33.82 3.09 -5.66
N PHE A 14 34.10 3.22 -4.36
CA PHE A 14 33.33 4.10 -3.49
C PHE A 14 33.51 5.59 -3.86
N SER A 15 34.76 6.02 -4.10
CA SER A 15 35.08 7.38 -4.56
C SER A 15 34.43 7.71 -5.92
N GLU A 16 34.51 6.79 -6.88
CA GLU A 16 33.84 6.93 -8.18
C GLU A 16 32.33 7.05 -8.04
N ALA A 17 31.72 6.25 -7.16
CA ALA A 17 30.28 6.31 -6.91
C ALA A 17 29.86 7.65 -6.27
N ILE A 18 30.68 8.20 -5.35
CA ILE A 18 30.48 9.55 -4.79
C ILE A 18 30.50 10.60 -5.90
N MET A 19 31.54 10.60 -6.74
CA MET A 19 31.62 11.56 -7.84
C MET A 19 30.43 11.45 -8.80
N LYS A 20 30.02 10.23 -9.11
CA LYS A 20 28.87 9.96 -9.99
C LYS A 20 27.57 10.48 -9.39
N ILE A 21 27.31 10.27 -8.10
CA ILE A 21 26.07 10.73 -7.48
C ILE A 21 26.02 12.24 -7.31
N ILE A 22 27.16 12.89 -7.07
CA ILE A 22 27.26 14.36 -7.06
C ILE A 22 26.95 14.91 -8.46
N LYS A 23 27.54 14.31 -9.52
CA LYS A 23 27.23 14.67 -10.93
C LYS A 23 25.76 14.45 -11.30
N MET A 24 25.10 13.48 -10.65
CA MET A 24 23.66 13.26 -10.79
C MET A 24 22.80 14.34 -10.10
N GLY A 25 23.42 15.30 -9.42
CA GLY A 25 22.75 16.46 -8.82
C GLY A 25 22.12 16.17 -7.46
N PHE A 26 22.62 15.18 -6.73
CA PHE A 26 22.27 14.98 -5.33
C PHE A 26 23.02 15.97 -4.44
N ASP A 27 22.33 16.46 -3.41
CA ASP A 27 22.91 17.28 -2.35
C ASP A 27 23.62 16.37 -1.32
N PRO A 28 24.95 16.46 -1.16
CA PRO A 28 25.71 15.65 -0.21
C PRO A 28 25.24 15.74 1.25
N SER A 29 24.57 16.83 1.64
CA SER A 29 24.03 17.02 2.99
C SER A 29 22.68 16.30 3.22
N SER A 30 22.02 15.86 2.15
CA SER A 30 20.69 15.23 2.22
C SER A 30 20.77 13.73 2.53
N LEU A 31 19.83 13.21 3.33
CA LEU A 31 19.63 11.76 3.50
C LEU A 31 19.39 11.05 2.15
N MET A 32 18.83 11.74 1.15
CA MET A 32 18.65 11.16 -0.18
C MET A 32 19.98 10.86 -0.88
N PHE A 33 21.05 11.60 -0.58
CA PHE A 33 22.39 11.29 -1.08
C PHE A 33 22.85 9.93 -0.58
N ALA A 34 22.77 9.69 0.74
CA ALA A 34 23.14 8.39 1.31
C ALA A 34 22.30 7.24 0.72
N HIS A 35 20.99 7.46 0.54
CA HIS A 35 20.11 6.47 -0.07
C HIS A 35 20.40 6.22 -1.55
N GLY A 36 20.70 7.27 -2.32
CA GLY A 36 21.09 7.17 -3.71
C GLY A 36 22.45 6.49 -3.88
N LEU A 37 23.43 6.83 -3.04
CA LEU A 37 24.78 6.28 -3.11
C LEU A 37 24.75 4.79 -2.82
N ARG A 38 24.06 4.42 -1.74
CA ARG A 38 23.75 3.02 -1.42
C ARG A 38 23.11 2.30 -2.59
N ARG A 39 22.25 2.98 -3.35
CA ARG A 39 21.59 2.37 -4.50
C ARG A 39 22.53 2.19 -5.68
N LEU A 40 23.36 3.18 -6.02
CA LEU A 40 24.36 3.04 -7.09
C LEU A 40 25.37 1.91 -6.79
N LEU A 41 25.81 1.80 -5.54
CA LEU A 41 26.74 0.75 -5.13
C LEU A 41 26.12 -0.65 -5.13
N GLY A 42 24.80 -0.74 -4.94
CA GLY A 42 24.07 -2.00 -4.81
C GLY A 42 23.47 -2.55 -6.11
N ILE A 43 23.69 -1.89 -7.25
CA ILE A 43 23.17 -2.36 -8.55
C ILE A 43 24.28 -2.32 -9.60
N ASN A 44 24.41 -3.38 -10.39
CA ASN A 44 25.29 -3.36 -11.56
C ASN A 44 24.71 -2.50 -12.71
N LYS A 45 25.56 -2.15 -13.68
CA LYS A 45 25.21 -1.28 -14.81
C LYS A 45 24.09 -1.86 -15.68
N GLY A 46 24.06 -3.17 -15.91
CA GLY A 46 23.04 -3.83 -16.74
C GLY A 46 21.64 -3.71 -16.14
N ILE A 47 21.49 -4.03 -14.86
CA ILE A 47 20.22 -3.90 -14.14
C ILE A 47 19.79 -2.42 -14.06
N TRP A 48 20.75 -1.50 -13.90
CA TRP A 48 20.47 -0.07 -13.92
C TRP A 48 19.85 0.37 -15.26
N GLU A 49 20.47 0.00 -16.38
CA GLU A 49 19.94 0.34 -17.71
C GLU A 49 18.61 -0.35 -18.02
N ALA A 50 18.42 -1.60 -17.60
CA ALA A 50 17.13 -2.29 -17.74
C ALA A 50 16.00 -1.54 -17.03
N LYS A 51 16.24 -1.03 -15.81
CA LYS A 51 15.26 -0.19 -15.09
C LYS A 51 15.01 1.12 -15.79
N LEU A 52 16.05 1.79 -16.30
CA LEU A 52 15.87 3.01 -17.08
C LEU A 52 15.05 2.76 -18.34
N ALA A 53 15.27 1.63 -19.03
CA ALA A 53 14.50 1.23 -20.21
C ALA A 53 13.00 1.07 -19.90
N VAL A 54 12.66 0.50 -18.74
CA VAL A 54 11.25 0.45 -18.29
C VAL A 54 10.67 1.87 -18.17
N TYR A 55 11.31 2.79 -17.45
CA TYR A 55 10.75 4.16 -17.36
C TYR A 55 10.63 4.83 -18.74
N ARG A 56 11.63 4.65 -19.62
CA ARG A 56 11.63 5.19 -20.98
C ARG A 56 10.48 4.63 -21.83
N SER A 57 10.14 3.34 -21.68
CA SER A 57 9.01 2.74 -22.41
C SER A 57 7.66 3.34 -22.00
N PHE A 58 7.57 3.96 -20.82
CA PHE A 58 6.41 4.75 -20.38
C PHE A 58 6.57 6.26 -20.66
N GLY A 59 7.45 6.66 -21.58
CA GLY A 59 7.61 8.05 -22.01
C GLY A 59 8.34 8.96 -21.02
N TRP A 60 9.09 8.40 -20.07
CA TRP A 60 9.93 9.22 -19.20
C TRP A 60 11.23 9.61 -19.90
N SER A 61 11.58 10.91 -19.84
CA SER A 61 12.90 11.38 -20.25
C SER A 61 13.96 11.07 -19.18
N ASN A 62 15.23 10.93 -19.58
CA ASN A 62 16.34 10.73 -18.65
C ASN A 62 16.38 11.79 -17.53
N ALA A 63 16.09 13.05 -17.85
CA ALA A 63 16.03 14.14 -16.88
C ALA A 63 14.92 13.93 -15.83
N LYS A 64 13.74 13.46 -16.25
CA LYS A 64 12.63 13.16 -15.33
C LYS A 64 12.93 11.94 -14.46
N ILE A 65 13.55 10.91 -15.04
CA ILE A 65 13.97 9.72 -14.26
C ILE A 65 15.01 10.11 -13.22
N LEU A 66 15.99 10.91 -13.60
CA LEU A 66 17.01 11.41 -12.68
C LEU A 66 16.39 12.28 -11.56
N SER A 67 15.45 13.15 -11.90
CA SER A 67 14.68 13.92 -10.92
C SER A 67 13.90 13.01 -9.96
N LEU A 68 13.25 11.96 -10.46
CA LEU A 68 12.56 10.96 -9.62
C LEU A 68 13.55 10.24 -8.71
N PHE A 69 14.69 9.80 -9.23
CA PHE A 69 15.73 9.11 -8.47
C PHE A 69 16.30 9.98 -7.35
N ARG A 70 16.49 11.28 -7.58
CA ARG A 70 16.90 12.23 -6.54
C ARG A 70 15.90 12.35 -5.40
N LYS A 71 14.60 12.43 -5.72
CA LYS A 71 13.53 12.54 -4.72
C LYS A 71 13.24 11.23 -4.00
N LEU A 72 13.45 10.10 -4.67
CA LEU A 72 13.12 8.78 -4.17
C LEU A 72 14.07 7.73 -4.76
N PRO A 73 15.27 7.55 -4.19
CA PRO A 73 16.23 6.56 -4.69
C PRO A 73 15.70 5.12 -4.76
N MET A 74 14.69 4.82 -3.94
CA MET A 74 13.98 3.55 -3.96
C MET A 74 13.26 3.27 -5.29
N CYS A 75 13.02 4.26 -6.16
CA CYS A 75 12.48 4.08 -7.52
C CYS A 75 13.34 3.13 -8.37
N MET A 76 14.65 3.09 -8.12
CA MET A 76 15.58 2.14 -8.75
C MET A 76 15.79 0.88 -7.92
N GLY A 77 15.13 0.78 -6.76
CA GLY A 77 15.10 -0.30 -5.76
C GLY A 77 14.33 -1.54 -6.17
N ALA A 78 13.18 -1.33 -6.82
CA ALA A 78 12.23 -2.38 -7.15
C ALA A 78 12.65 -3.24 -8.35
N LEU A 79 12.05 -4.43 -8.45
CA LEU A 79 12.13 -5.27 -9.65
C LEU A 79 11.50 -4.54 -10.84
N GLU A 80 12.04 -4.75 -12.05
CA GLU A 80 11.49 -4.14 -13.28
C GLU A 80 10.01 -4.43 -13.47
N LYS A 81 9.60 -5.70 -13.25
CA LYS A 81 8.18 -6.09 -13.30
C LYS A 81 7.30 -5.27 -12.34
N LYS A 82 7.78 -4.99 -11.12
CA LYS A 82 7.03 -4.18 -10.15
C LYS A 82 6.93 -2.71 -10.59
N ILE A 83 8.00 -2.15 -11.15
CA ILE A 83 8.00 -0.79 -11.70
C ILE A 83 7.00 -0.71 -12.85
N SER A 84 7.08 -1.65 -13.80
CA SER A 84 6.19 -1.70 -14.97
C SER A 84 4.72 -1.79 -14.58
N ILE A 85 4.36 -2.69 -13.66
CA ILE A 85 2.98 -2.83 -13.16
C ILE A 85 2.48 -1.53 -12.52
N ALA A 86 3.32 -0.87 -11.70
CA ALA A 86 2.94 0.40 -11.09
C ALA A 86 2.76 1.51 -12.14
N LEU A 87 3.68 1.64 -13.09
CA LEU A 87 3.60 2.65 -14.15
C LEU A 87 2.39 2.43 -15.05
N ASP A 88 2.10 1.18 -15.44
CA ASP A 88 0.90 0.84 -16.22
C ASP A 88 -0.38 1.30 -15.50
N PHE A 89 -0.48 0.99 -14.20
CA PHE A 89 -1.64 1.42 -13.42
C PHE A 89 -1.77 2.95 -13.36
N PHE A 90 -0.72 3.68 -12.98
CA PHE A 90 -0.82 5.13 -12.84
C PHE A 90 -0.94 5.85 -14.19
N MET A 91 -0.17 5.45 -15.19
CA MET A 91 -0.07 6.18 -16.45
C MET A 91 -1.15 5.75 -17.44
N ASN A 92 -1.39 4.46 -17.63
CA ASN A 92 -2.34 3.98 -18.62
C ASN A 92 -3.77 3.91 -18.06
N LYS A 93 -3.95 3.46 -16.80
CA LYS A 93 -5.31 3.37 -16.21
C LYS A 93 -5.79 4.70 -15.62
N LEU A 94 -4.95 5.42 -14.88
CA LEU A 94 -5.33 6.69 -14.25
C LEU A 94 -5.00 7.94 -15.09
N ASN A 95 -4.35 7.77 -16.24
CA ASN A 95 -3.92 8.87 -17.10
C ASN A 95 -3.06 9.89 -16.34
N TRP A 96 -2.13 9.43 -15.50
CA TRP A 96 -1.14 10.30 -14.88
C TRP A 96 0.06 10.48 -15.79
N THR A 97 0.59 11.70 -15.80
CA THR A 97 1.83 11.99 -16.51
C THR A 97 3.04 11.69 -15.61
N PRO A 98 4.26 11.59 -16.18
CA PRO A 98 5.49 11.57 -15.39
C PRO A 98 5.60 12.74 -14.39
N VAL A 99 5.01 13.90 -14.73
CA VAL A 99 5.00 15.09 -13.86
C VAL A 99 4.13 14.86 -12.63
N ASP A 100 2.96 14.24 -12.80
CA ASP A 100 2.03 13.94 -11.70
C ASP A 100 2.63 12.91 -10.74
N ILE A 101 3.24 11.85 -11.27
CA ILE A 101 3.96 10.85 -10.46
C ILE A 101 5.13 11.51 -9.72
N SER A 102 5.87 12.41 -10.37
CA SER A 102 7.00 13.13 -9.77
C SER A 102 6.62 14.10 -8.64
N LYS A 103 5.34 14.51 -8.54
CA LYS A 103 4.82 15.27 -7.39
C LYS A 103 4.62 14.37 -6.17
N TYR A 104 4.30 13.10 -6.38
CA TYR A 104 4.00 12.14 -5.32
C TYR A 104 4.74 10.80 -5.52
N PRO A 105 6.07 10.80 -5.60
CA PRO A 105 6.84 9.65 -6.11
C PRO A 105 6.68 8.36 -5.29
N THR A 106 6.34 8.50 -4.00
CA THR A 106 6.09 7.36 -3.10
C THR A 106 4.84 6.56 -3.47
N THR A 107 3.93 7.09 -4.29
CA THR A 107 2.71 6.35 -4.71
C THR A 107 3.05 5.10 -5.52
N LEU A 108 4.18 5.09 -6.22
CA LEU A 108 4.70 3.92 -6.96
C LEU A 108 4.98 2.70 -6.06
N PHE A 109 5.08 2.90 -4.74
CA PHE A 109 5.42 1.87 -3.76
C PHE A 109 4.25 1.45 -2.88
N LEU A 110 3.09 2.08 -3.06
CA LEU A 110 1.88 1.64 -2.38
C LEU A 110 1.42 0.30 -2.97
N SER A 111 0.80 -0.54 -2.14
CA SER A 111 0.14 -1.73 -2.66
C SER A 111 -0.95 -1.31 -3.65
N LEU A 112 -0.90 -1.85 -4.87
CA LEU A 112 -1.94 -1.56 -5.87
C LEU A 112 -3.27 -2.17 -5.44
N GLU A 113 -3.28 -3.48 -5.21
CA GLU A 113 -4.45 -4.26 -4.83
C GLU A 113 -5.03 -3.82 -3.48
N LYS A 114 -4.18 -3.67 -2.46
CA LYS A 114 -4.67 -3.47 -1.09
C LYS A 114 -4.95 -2.03 -0.73
N ARG A 115 -4.49 -1.07 -1.53
CA ARG A 115 -4.57 0.35 -1.14
C ARG A 115 -4.89 1.27 -2.30
N THR A 116 -4.19 1.14 -3.42
CA THR A 116 -4.31 2.14 -4.49
C THR A 116 -5.62 1.97 -5.25
N MET A 117 -5.90 0.76 -5.76
CA MET A 117 -7.13 0.47 -6.52
C MET A 117 -8.41 0.73 -5.71
N PRO A 118 -8.54 0.24 -4.46
CA PRO A 118 -9.76 0.44 -3.69
C PRO A 118 -10.04 1.92 -3.41
N ARG A 119 -8.98 2.71 -3.17
CA ARG A 119 -9.11 4.16 -2.97
C ARG A 119 -9.41 4.90 -4.27
N CYS A 120 -8.86 4.45 -5.40
CA CYS A 120 -9.18 5.01 -6.71
C CYS A 120 -10.65 4.86 -7.06
N SER A 121 -11.30 3.73 -6.73
CA SER A 121 -12.75 3.57 -6.94
C SER A 121 -13.58 4.58 -6.14
N VAL A 122 -13.17 4.91 -4.91
CA VAL A 122 -13.80 6.00 -4.14
C VAL A 122 -13.55 7.34 -4.83
N PHE A 123 -12.32 7.61 -5.27
CA PHE A 123 -11.98 8.86 -5.95
C PHE A 123 -12.73 9.06 -7.25
N GLU A 124 -12.98 8.00 -8.03
CA GLU A 124 -13.78 8.06 -9.26
C GLU A 124 -15.18 8.60 -8.98
N VAL A 125 -15.85 8.11 -7.93
CA VAL A 125 -17.16 8.61 -7.51
C VAL A 125 -17.05 10.08 -7.08
N LEU A 126 -16.07 10.43 -6.23
CA LEU A 126 -15.90 11.82 -5.76
C LEU A 126 -15.57 12.80 -6.90
N LEU A 127 -14.76 12.38 -7.87
CA LEU A 127 -14.43 13.17 -9.06
C LEU A 127 -15.68 13.40 -9.91
N SER A 128 -16.49 12.36 -10.14
CA SER A 128 -17.74 12.47 -10.92
C SER A 128 -18.76 13.44 -10.31
N LYS A 129 -18.66 13.68 -9.00
CA LYS A 129 -19.53 14.59 -8.24
C LYS A 129 -18.88 15.96 -7.96
N GLY A 130 -17.66 16.20 -8.45
CA GLY A 130 -16.93 17.45 -8.20
C GLY A 130 -16.43 17.64 -6.77
N LEU A 131 -16.51 16.61 -5.91
CA LEU A 131 -16.13 16.66 -4.49
C LEU A 131 -14.63 16.45 -4.25
N MET A 132 -13.88 16.11 -5.30
CA MET A 132 -12.43 15.96 -5.31
C MET A 132 -11.85 16.52 -6.62
N LYS A 133 -10.62 17.02 -6.57
CA LYS A 133 -9.81 17.34 -7.76
C LYS A 133 -8.75 16.26 -7.99
N LYS A 134 -8.48 15.92 -9.26
CA LYS A 134 -7.45 14.93 -9.66
C LYS A 134 -6.06 15.25 -9.05
N ALA A 135 -5.71 16.52 -8.97
CA ALA A 135 -4.46 16.99 -8.36
C ALA A 135 -4.31 16.59 -6.87
N GLY A 136 -5.41 16.36 -6.15
CA GLY A 136 -5.40 15.94 -4.74
C GLY A 136 -5.20 14.44 -4.52
N MET A 137 -5.38 13.61 -5.57
CA MET A 137 -5.38 12.15 -5.44
C MET A 137 -4.07 11.60 -4.90
N GLY A 138 -2.91 12.10 -5.35
CA GLY A 138 -1.62 11.59 -4.89
C GLY A 138 -1.37 11.81 -3.39
N LYS A 139 -1.87 12.92 -2.83
CA LYS A 139 -1.87 13.13 -1.37
C LYS A 139 -2.86 12.19 -0.69
N ALA A 140 -4.06 12.04 -1.25
CA ALA A 140 -5.11 11.18 -0.72
C ALA A 140 -4.76 9.68 -0.71
N LEU A 141 -3.97 9.20 -1.67
CA LEU A 141 -3.47 7.80 -1.69
C LEU A 141 -2.53 7.50 -0.52
N LYS A 142 -1.81 8.51 -0.03
CA LYS A 142 -0.76 8.33 0.99
C LYS A 142 -1.26 8.41 2.42
N VAL A 143 -2.37 9.09 2.70
CA VAL A 143 -2.86 9.25 4.08
C VAL A 143 -3.16 7.90 4.71
N SER A 144 -3.05 7.79 6.03
CA SER A 144 -3.44 6.57 6.76
C SER A 144 -4.88 6.20 6.46
N GLU A 145 -5.23 4.94 6.67
CA GLU A 145 -6.56 4.45 6.33
C GLU A 145 -7.68 5.14 7.12
N ASP A 146 -7.48 5.38 8.41
CA ASP A 146 -8.42 6.11 9.26
C ASP A 146 -8.70 7.53 8.72
N VAL A 147 -7.64 8.24 8.31
CA VAL A 147 -7.76 9.56 7.69
C VAL A 147 -8.45 9.46 6.34
N PHE A 148 -8.18 8.40 5.57
CA PHE A 148 -8.83 8.18 4.28
C PHE A 148 -10.33 7.99 4.44
N LEU A 149 -10.75 7.05 5.29
CA LEU A 149 -12.16 6.75 5.54
C LEU A 149 -12.90 7.99 6.03
N LYS A 150 -12.35 8.67 7.04
CA LYS A 150 -12.96 9.88 7.59
C LYS A 150 -13.13 10.99 6.54
N LYS A 151 -12.13 11.23 5.69
CA LYS A 151 -12.13 12.38 4.76
C LYS A 151 -12.85 12.12 3.44
N TYR A 152 -12.86 10.88 2.97
CA TYR A 152 -13.29 10.54 1.61
C TYR A 152 -14.46 9.57 1.55
N VAL A 153 -14.84 8.94 2.67
CA VAL A 153 -15.97 8.02 2.74
C VAL A 153 -17.02 8.57 3.71
N VAL A 154 -16.72 8.61 5.01
CA VAL A 154 -17.66 9.00 6.08
C VAL A 154 -18.17 10.42 5.91
N LYS A 155 -17.30 11.34 5.50
CA LYS A 155 -17.67 12.74 5.23
C LYS A 155 -18.87 12.87 4.26
N TYR A 156 -19.05 11.90 3.36
CA TYR A 156 -20.08 11.92 2.32
C TYR A 156 -21.09 10.79 2.48
N GLU A 157 -21.24 10.24 3.69
CA GLU A 157 -22.13 9.12 3.97
C GLU A 157 -23.59 9.42 3.63
N GLU A 158 -24.07 10.61 3.97
CA GLU A 158 -25.44 11.05 3.68
C GLU A 158 -25.65 11.36 2.19
N ASP A 159 -24.71 12.09 1.58
CA ASP A 159 -24.80 12.53 0.18
C ASP A 159 -24.52 11.40 -0.83
N LEU A 160 -23.68 10.43 -0.44
CA LEU A 160 -23.19 9.35 -1.29
C LEU A 160 -23.23 8.01 -0.54
N PRO A 161 -24.43 7.50 -0.18
CA PRO A 161 -24.59 6.20 0.49
C PRO A 161 -24.03 5.05 -0.36
N GLN A 162 -23.85 5.27 -1.67
CA GLN A 162 -23.16 4.35 -2.57
C GLN A 162 -21.67 4.12 -2.25
N LEU A 163 -20.99 5.02 -1.55
CA LEU A 163 -19.62 4.79 -1.08
C LEU A 163 -19.57 3.74 0.04
N LEU A 164 -20.70 3.53 0.71
CA LEU A 164 -20.91 2.50 1.71
C LEU A 164 -21.69 1.30 1.14
N LYS A 165 -22.00 1.30 -0.16
CA LYS A 165 -22.75 0.19 -0.77
C LYS A 165 -21.97 -1.12 -0.68
N PRO A 166 -22.69 -2.25 -0.63
CA PRO A 166 -22.03 -3.53 -0.54
C PRO A 166 -21.05 -3.82 -1.66
N SER A 167 -21.27 -3.37 -2.91
CA SER A 167 -20.36 -3.70 -4.02
C SER A 167 -18.94 -3.12 -3.89
N LEU A 168 -18.82 -1.84 -3.48
CA LEU A 168 -17.52 -1.20 -3.22
C LEU A 168 -16.87 -1.76 -1.95
N THR A 169 -17.68 -1.99 -0.92
CA THR A 169 -17.25 -2.58 0.36
C THR A 169 -16.77 -4.01 0.17
N VAL A 170 -17.48 -4.81 -0.63
CA VAL A 170 -17.13 -6.19 -1.01
C VAL A 170 -15.81 -6.20 -1.76
N ASN A 171 -15.67 -5.37 -2.79
CA ASN A 171 -14.41 -5.29 -3.53
C ASN A 171 -13.26 -4.83 -2.64
N TYR A 172 -13.49 -3.88 -1.73
CA TYR A 172 -12.47 -3.45 -0.78
C TYR A 172 -12.08 -4.59 0.17
N LEU A 173 -13.04 -5.32 0.72
CA LEU A 173 -12.81 -6.43 1.65
C LEU A 173 -12.15 -7.64 0.97
N ILE A 174 -12.50 -7.95 -0.27
CA ILE A 174 -11.84 -8.99 -1.05
C ILE A 174 -10.39 -8.57 -1.35
N ASN A 175 -10.20 -7.42 -2.00
CA ASN A 175 -8.89 -7.02 -2.53
C ASN A 175 -7.92 -6.53 -1.45
N SER A 176 -8.42 -5.81 -0.45
CA SER A 176 -7.59 -5.23 0.62
C SER A 176 -7.47 -6.16 1.81
N CYS A 177 -8.56 -6.82 2.19
CA CYS A 177 -8.61 -7.65 3.39
C CYS A 177 -8.45 -9.15 3.12
N GLY A 178 -8.49 -9.59 1.86
CA GLY A 178 -8.29 -10.98 1.47
C GLY A 178 -9.49 -11.89 1.73
N LEU A 179 -10.68 -11.33 2.01
CA LEU A 179 -11.87 -12.13 2.30
C LEU A 179 -12.35 -12.87 1.05
N SER A 180 -12.94 -14.04 1.25
CA SER A 180 -13.76 -14.68 0.21
C SER A 180 -14.93 -13.79 -0.21
N PRO A 181 -15.38 -13.85 -1.47
CA PRO A 181 -16.51 -13.08 -1.97
C PRO A 181 -17.76 -13.18 -1.07
N GLU A 182 -18.13 -14.37 -0.61
CA GLU A 182 -19.26 -14.58 0.29
C GLU A 182 -19.08 -13.91 1.66
N SER A 183 -17.85 -13.90 2.19
CA SER A 183 -17.55 -13.30 3.50
C SER A 183 -17.51 -11.78 3.41
N ALA A 184 -16.95 -11.26 2.32
CA ALA A 184 -16.97 -9.85 1.99
C ALA A 184 -18.41 -9.34 1.82
N LEU A 185 -19.28 -10.11 1.14
CA LEU A 185 -20.68 -9.73 0.89
C LEU A 185 -21.51 -9.68 2.17
N ARG A 186 -21.24 -10.57 3.12
CA ARG A 186 -21.86 -10.52 4.45
C ARG A 186 -21.30 -9.39 5.32
N ALA A 187 -19.99 -9.18 5.36
CA ALA A 187 -19.38 -8.09 6.12
C ALA A 187 -19.84 -6.72 5.61
N ALA A 188 -20.09 -6.62 4.30
CA ALA A 188 -20.62 -5.43 3.65
C ALA A 188 -22.11 -5.14 3.97
N GLN A 189 -22.84 -6.07 4.60
CA GLN A 189 -24.17 -5.80 5.15
C GLN A 189 -24.13 -4.93 6.42
N TYR A 190 -22.93 -4.71 6.97
CA TYR A 190 -22.69 -3.86 8.13
C TYR A 190 -21.81 -2.67 7.71
N PRO A 191 -22.39 -1.58 7.16
CA PRO A 191 -21.64 -0.41 6.69
C PRO A 191 -20.69 0.17 7.74
N THR A 192 -21.06 0.05 9.03
CA THR A 192 -20.25 0.47 10.18
C THR A 192 -18.89 -0.21 10.28
N ILE A 193 -18.68 -1.36 9.62
CA ILE A 193 -17.37 -2.03 9.56
C ILE A 193 -16.31 -1.17 8.84
N LEU A 194 -16.75 -0.28 7.93
CA LEU A 194 -15.90 0.70 7.26
C LEU A 194 -15.53 1.89 8.16
N LEU A 195 -16.22 2.08 9.29
CA LEU A 195 -15.85 3.08 10.29
C LEU A 195 -14.71 2.59 11.20
N LEU A 196 -14.46 1.28 11.20
CA LEU A 196 -13.37 0.65 11.93
C LEU A 196 -12.12 0.61 11.05
N SER A 197 -10.93 0.86 11.62
CA SER A 197 -9.66 0.75 10.86
C SER A 197 -9.54 -0.64 10.24
N LEU A 198 -9.57 -0.75 8.91
CA LEU A 198 -9.63 -2.03 8.23
C LEU A 198 -8.28 -2.77 8.29
N GLU A 199 -7.17 -2.05 8.18
CA GLU A 199 -5.80 -2.56 8.33
C GLU A 199 -5.52 -3.01 9.78
N LYS A 200 -5.95 -2.24 10.78
CA LYS A 200 -5.62 -2.52 12.19
C LYS A 200 -6.68 -3.34 12.93
N ARG A 201 -7.91 -3.40 12.43
CA ARG A 201 -9.03 -4.04 13.14
C ARG A 201 -9.68 -5.10 12.30
N THR A 202 -10.11 -4.78 11.08
CA THR A 202 -10.89 -5.73 10.28
C THR A 202 -10.03 -6.88 9.75
N MET A 203 -8.85 -6.60 9.20
CA MET A 203 -7.94 -7.62 8.66
C MET A 203 -7.49 -8.67 9.69
N PRO A 204 -6.91 -8.29 10.85
CA PRO A 204 -6.51 -9.25 11.88
C PRO A 204 -7.69 -10.14 12.32
N ARG A 205 -8.88 -9.55 12.46
CA ARG A 205 -10.08 -10.26 12.88
C ARG A 205 -10.63 -11.18 11.80
N CYS A 206 -10.63 -10.76 10.54
CA CYS A 206 -11.05 -11.58 9.41
C CYS A 206 -10.15 -12.82 9.28
N SER A 207 -8.83 -12.67 9.43
CA SER A 207 -7.91 -13.81 9.37
C SER A 207 -8.16 -14.82 10.50
N VAL A 208 -8.43 -14.36 11.73
CA VAL A 208 -8.83 -15.23 12.84
C VAL A 208 -10.15 -15.93 12.54
N ILE A 209 -11.17 -15.17 12.09
CA ILE A 209 -12.50 -15.69 11.79
C ILE A 209 -12.45 -16.74 10.68
N GLU A 210 -11.65 -16.55 9.63
CA GLU A 210 -11.48 -17.53 8.55
C GLU A 210 -10.98 -18.88 9.07
N VAL A 211 -9.99 -18.86 9.96
CA VAL A 211 -9.49 -20.09 10.60
C VAL A 211 -10.60 -20.75 11.43
N LEU A 212 -11.30 -19.99 12.26
CA LEU A 212 -12.39 -20.52 13.09
C LEU A 212 -13.53 -21.13 12.25
N LEU A 213 -13.90 -20.48 11.15
CA LEU A 213 -14.90 -21.00 10.20
C LEU A 213 -14.41 -22.29 9.54
N SER A 214 -13.14 -22.34 9.12
CA SER A 214 -12.55 -23.54 8.48
C SER A 214 -12.49 -24.76 9.39
N LYS A 215 -12.36 -24.52 10.70
CA LYS A 215 -12.32 -25.54 11.75
C LYS A 215 -13.70 -25.88 12.32
N GLY A 216 -14.77 -25.25 11.83
CA GLY A 216 -16.13 -25.44 12.33
C GLY A 216 -16.38 -24.85 13.73
N LEU A 217 -15.45 -24.06 14.27
CA LEU A 217 -15.51 -23.46 15.61
C LEU A 217 -16.35 -22.18 15.66
N MET A 218 -16.72 -21.65 14.50
CA MET A 218 -17.62 -20.52 14.33
C MET A 218 -18.62 -20.83 13.22
N LYS A 219 -19.87 -20.39 13.39
CA LYS A 219 -20.88 -20.41 12.31
C LYS A 219 -20.81 -19.12 11.49
N LYS A 220 -21.08 -19.23 10.18
CA LYS A 220 -21.05 -18.09 9.24
C LYS A 220 -21.90 -16.89 9.69
N GLY A 221 -23.03 -17.12 10.37
CA GLY A 221 -23.90 -16.06 10.89
C GLY A 221 -23.31 -15.26 12.06
N GLN A 222 -22.24 -15.74 12.71
CA GLN A 222 -21.62 -15.09 13.88
C GLN A 222 -20.53 -14.07 13.51
N MET A 223 -20.10 -14.05 12.24
CA MET A 223 -18.98 -13.23 11.76
C MET A 223 -19.21 -11.73 11.95
N GLY A 224 -20.39 -11.21 11.60
CA GLY A 224 -20.69 -9.78 11.71
C GLY A 224 -20.56 -9.27 13.14
N ASN A 225 -21.13 -10.00 14.11
CA ASN A 225 -21.04 -9.66 15.53
C ASN A 225 -19.58 -9.74 16.03
N ALA A 226 -18.83 -10.77 15.62
CA ALA A 226 -17.42 -10.92 16.00
C ALA A 226 -16.58 -9.72 15.53
N LEU A 227 -16.73 -9.29 14.26
CA LEU A 227 -15.97 -8.18 13.70
C LEU A 227 -16.23 -6.84 14.42
N MET A 228 -17.44 -6.65 14.95
CA MET A 228 -17.86 -5.42 15.63
C MET A 228 -17.50 -5.36 17.12
N LYS A 229 -17.04 -6.46 17.74
CA LYS A 229 -16.72 -6.46 19.18
C LYS A 229 -15.63 -5.45 19.56
N ALA A 230 -15.63 -5.01 20.82
CA ALA A 230 -14.47 -4.32 21.40
C ALA A 230 -13.22 -5.22 21.32
N GLU A 231 -12.02 -4.64 21.35
CA GLU A 231 -10.78 -5.39 21.08
C GLU A 231 -10.48 -6.45 22.12
N ASP A 232 -10.58 -6.10 23.40
CA ASP A 232 -10.51 -7.01 24.54
C ASP A 232 -11.53 -8.15 24.42
N VAL A 233 -12.78 -7.83 24.07
CA VAL A 233 -13.86 -8.81 23.90
C VAL A 233 -13.59 -9.73 22.70
N PHE A 234 -13.03 -9.19 21.61
CA PHE A 234 -12.67 -9.99 20.44
C PHE A 234 -11.56 -10.98 20.78
N LEU A 235 -10.46 -10.49 21.37
CA LEU A 235 -9.32 -11.31 21.73
C LEU A 235 -9.73 -12.42 22.71
N LYS A 236 -10.49 -12.07 23.76
CA LYS A 236 -10.98 -13.04 24.73
C LYS A 236 -11.82 -14.14 24.08
N ASN A 237 -12.78 -13.77 23.22
CA ASN A 237 -13.78 -14.72 22.73
C ASN A 237 -13.35 -15.51 21.49
N TYR A 238 -12.39 -15.00 20.71
CA TYR A 238 -12.06 -15.57 19.40
C TYR A 238 -10.56 -15.86 19.20
N VAL A 239 -9.69 -15.40 20.09
CA VAL A 239 -8.25 -15.70 20.04
C VAL A 239 -7.85 -16.53 21.26
N ILE A 240 -7.90 -15.93 22.46
CA ILE A 240 -7.48 -16.55 23.72
C ILE A 240 -8.31 -17.80 24.02
N LYS A 241 -9.62 -17.75 23.79
CA LYS A 241 -10.52 -18.90 23.97
C LYS A 241 -10.05 -20.18 23.25
N TYR A 242 -9.33 -20.03 22.13
CA TYR A 242 -8.90 -21.15 21.29
C TYR A 242 -7.37 -21.26 21.24
N GLU A 243 -6.65 -20.62 22.17
CA GLU A 243 -5.19 -20.53 22.14
C GLU A 243 -4.52 -21.90 22.36
N GLU A 244 -5.12 -22.76 23.17
CA GLU A 244 -4.64 -24.13 23.41
C GLU A 244 -4.84 -25.04 22.18
N ASP A 245 -6.01 -24.94 21.52
CA ASP A 245 -6.36 -25.76 20.36
C ASP A 245 -5.75 -25.24 19.04
N LEU A 246 -5.54 -23.93 18.94
CA LEU A 246 -5.13 -23.22 17.73
C LEU A 246 -4.09 -22.15 18.08
N THR A 247 -2.92 -22.59 18.54
CA THR A 247 -1.77 -21.75 18.93
C THR A 247 -1.35 -20.71 17.88
N GLN A 248 -1.65 -20.97 16.61
CA GLN A 248 -1.38 -20.05 15.50
C GLN A 248 -2.27 -18.79 15.47
N LEU A 249 -3.40 -18.74 16.18
CA LEU A 249 -4.36 -17.63 16.07
C LEU A 249 -3.78 -16.29 16.52
N LEU A 250 -3.02 -16.28 17.63
CA LEU A 250 -2.40 -15.06 18.13
C LEU A 250 -1.34 -14.54 17.15
N MET A 251 -0.51 -15.43 16.62
CA MET A 251 0.48 -15.11 15.58
C MET A 251 -0.20 -14.57 14.31
N ILE A 252 -1.29 -15.19 13.86
CA ILE A 252 -2.05 -14.76 12.69
C ILE A 252 -2.58 -13.34 12.93
N TYR A 253 -3.20 -13.08 14.08
CA TYR A 253 -3.72 -11.75 14.42
C TYR A 253 -2.60 -10.69 14.42
N GLN A 254 -1.49 -10.96 15.11
CA GLN A 254 -0.36 -10.02 15.21
C GLN A 254 0.34 -9.78 13.87
N SER A 255 0.48 -10.80 13.02
CA SER A 255 1.09 -10.67 11.69
C SER A 255 0.33 -9.70 10.78
N LYS A 256 -1.00 -9.59 10.96
CA LYS A 256 -1.85 -8.68 10.18
C LYS A 256 -1.88 -7.27 10.74
N MET A 257 -1.53 -7.08 12.02
CA MET A 257 -1.37 -5.77 12.66
C MET A 257 -0.08 -5.04 12.24
N GLY A 258 0.86 -5.74 11.59
CA GLY A 258 2.17 -5.19 11.19
C GLY A 258 3.15 -5.03 12.35
N VAL A 259 3.02 -5.85 13.40
CA VAL A 259 3.81 -5.80 14.65
C VAL A 259 5.05 -6.71 14.61
N LEU A 260 5.32 -7.39 13.49
CA LEU A 260 6.50 -8.25 13.28
C LEU A 260 7.19 -7.95 11.95
#